data_AF-A0A1L3FFF5-F1
#
_entry.id   AF-A0A1L3FFF5-F1
#
_cell.length_a   1.000
_cell.length_b   1.000
_cell.length_c   1.000
_cell.angle_alpha   90.00
_cell.angle_beta   90.00
_cell.angle_gamma   90.00
#
_symmetry.space_group_name_H-M   'P 1'
#
loop_
_entity.id
_entity.type
_entity.pdbx_description
1 polymer ?
#
loop_
_entity_poly.entity_id
_entity_poly.type
_entity_poly.pdbx_seq_one_letter_code
_entity_poly.pdbx_strand_id
1 'polypeptide(L)'
;MSEMMLAPGQFVELKGNLWQFVRKTNDGLFELYNRALNKHEPFHKAQLSAWWESKELLILPMSEKPAKESVLRNRRIPFKHYSSEQQRKMKIREHYVKQFHVDFVAGKVTKDRNSVAGWLKGITPPSEAKSPKEWLSRYQVPRAYDDWISGGQCIEALAHGNAFGTHKSSLEPVRDIIEQAIEQFHVPFAELEMVDLLKLIAGGINAAKTAGEIPTHHGDGTEINYVPCPQTVYNWIDRLNNWEKRRIRDGIEEANREHAPRGRKPKVALPFEEWQGDHALLPVETMIRLRDKNGNVVDVGMGAVWFTGFIDVASQYVYPAVLGTDGPSTARSLEAFRKAMCPKTDYFDSAGLKDQFDPTTARERSAIPWTSRSSPRARLRSTSTKAASRPDSSASWISRRNAAS
;
A
#
# COMPACT_ATOMS: atom_id res chain seq x y z
N MET A 1 -7.36 -44.14 34.54
CA MET A 1 -6.71 -43.14 33.67
C MET A 1 -6.11 -43.88 32.50
N SER A 2 -6.49 -43.53 31.27
CA SER A 2 -5.93 -44.17 30.08
C SER A 2 -4.45 -43.82 29.96
N GLU A 3 -3.58 -44.83 29.82
CA GLU A 3 -2.15 -44.59 29.68
C GLU A 3 -1.86 -43.89 28.34
N MET A 4 -1.12 -42.78 28.38
CA MET A 4 -0.70 -42.05 27.18
C MET A 4 0.34 -42.89 26.41
N MET A 5 -0.08 -43.42 25.26
CA MET A 5 0.79 -44.17 24.34
C MET A 5 1.12 -43.33 23.11
N LEU A 6 2.41 -43.10 22.86
CA LEU A 6 2.92 -42.47 21.64
C LEU A 6 3.67 -43.53 20.82
N ALA A 7 3.28 -43.69 19.56
CA ALA A 7 3.97 -44.59 18.62
C ALA A 7 5.08 -43.83 17.88
N PRO A 8 6.26 -44.43 17.60
CA PRO A 8 7.29 -43.77 16.79
C PRO A 8 6.73 -43.19 15.49
N GLY A 9 7.08 -41.93 15.20
CA GLY A 9 6.56 -41.16 14.07
C GLY A 9 5.26 -40.41 14.34
N GLN A 10 4.61 -40.63 15.50
CA GLN A 10 3.37 -39.94 15.90
C GLN A 10 3.58 -38.43 16.02
N PHE A 11 2.83 -37.65 15.25
CA PHE A 11 2.83 -36.19 15.42
C PHE A 11 2.04 -35.79 16.66
N VAL A 12 2.57 -34.80 17.36
CA VAL A 12 1.95 -34.16 18.51
C VAL A 12 2.07 -32.65 18.38
N GLU A 13 1.06 -31.90 18.76
CA GLU A 13 1.12 -30.44 18.86
C GLU A 13 1.30 -30.06 20.32
N LEU A 14 2.40 -29.40 20.65
CA LEU A 14 2.72 -28.97 22.01
C LEU A 14 2.89 -27.45 22.01
N LYS A 15 2.04 -26.75 22.77
CA LYS A 15 2.04 -25.28 22.91
C LYS A 15 2.03 -24.56 21.55
N GLY A 16 1.25 -25.07 20.61
CA GLY A 16 1.15 -24.50 19.25
C GLY A 16 2.35 -24.76 18.35
N ASN A 17 3.27 -25.64 18.72
CA ASN A 17 4.35 -26.11 17.86
C ASN A 17 4.12 -27.57 17.46
N LEU A 18 4.45 -27.91 16.22
CA LEU A 18 4.35 -29.29 15.73
C LEU A 18 5.63 -30.05 16.08
N TRP A 19 5.44 -31.20 16.72
CA TRP A 19 6.49 -32.12 17.07
C TRP A 19 6.19 -33.51 16.53
N GLN A 20 7.22 -34.32 16.36
CA GLN A 20 7.12 -35.72 16.00
C GLN A 20 7.76 -36.56 17.10
N PHE A 21 7.03 -37.52 17.66
CA PHE A 21 7.61 -38.46 18.59
C PHE A 21 8.57 -39.40 17.87
N VAL A 22 9.82 -39.41 18.32
CA VAL A 22 10.89 -40.20 17.70
C VAL A 22 10.96 -41.56 18.38
N ARG A 23 11.21 -41.56 19.69
CA ARG A 23 11.39 -42.76 20.50
C ARG A 23 11.30 -42.44 21.99
N LYS A 24 11.17 -43.50 22.79
CA LYS A 24 11.44 -43.45 24.22
C LYS A 24 12.92 -43.78 24.44
N THR A 25 13.65 -42.91 25.11
CA THR A 25 15.05 -43.12 25.48
C THR A 25 15.18 -44.17 26.58
N ASN A 26 16.40 -44.69 26.79
CA ASN A 26 16.68 -45.67 27.83
C ASN A 26 16.41 -45.12 29.24
N ASP A 27 16.54 -43.81 29.44
CA ASP A 27 16.27 -43.12 30.71
C ASP A 27 14.77 -42.83 30.92
N GLY A 28 13.91 -43.35 30.03
CA GLY A 28 12.46 -43.22 30.12
C GLY A 28 11.89 -41.88 29.63
N LEU A 29 12.72 -41.01 29.06
CA LEU A 29 12.29 -39.74 28.44
C LEU A 29 11.72 -39.98 27.05
N PHE A 30 10.73 -39.17 26.68
CA PHE A 30 10.11 -39.17 25.36
C PHE A 30 10.83 -38.13 24.48
N GLU A 31 11.49 -38.59 23.42
CA GLU A 31 12.20 -37.73 22.50
C GLU A 31 11.25 -37.21 21.42
N LEU A 32 11.06 -35.89 21.35
CA LEU A 32 10.25 -35.21 20.34
C LEU A 32 11.14 -34.39 19.40
N TYR A 33 10.86 -34.46 18.10
CA TYR A 33 11.55 -33.69 17.07
C TYR A 33 10.67 -32.54 16.58
N ASN A 34 11.17 -31.31 16.66
CA ASN A 34 10.54 -30.12 16.10
C ASN A 34 11.18 -29.80 14.73
N ARG A 35 10.41 -29.99 13.67
CA ARG A 35 10.89 -29.78 12.29
C ARG A 35 11.16 -28.31 11.96
N ALA A 36 10.39 -27.38 12.51
CA ALA A 36 10.56 -25.96 12.24
C ALA A 36 11.85 -25.41 12.88
N LEU A 37 12.20 -25.93 14.05
CA LEU A 37 13.41 -25.56 14.78
C LEU A 37 14.60 -26.47 14.44
N ASN A 38 14.37 -27.54 13.67
CA ASN A 38 15.36 -28.59 13.38
C ASN A 38 16.04 -29.12 14.66
N LYS A 39 15.25 -29.43 15.70
CA LYS A 39 15.76 -29.75 17.04
C LYS A 39 15.06 -30.95 17.65
N HIS A 40 15.84 -31.81 18.31
CA HIS A 40 15.35 -32.89 19.17
C HIS A 40 15.33 -32.41 20.62
N GLU A 41 14.23 -32.64 21.33
CA GLU A 41 14.11 -32.33 22.75
C GLU A 41 13.52 -33.51 23.53
N PRO A 42 14.14 -33.90 24.66
CA PRO A 42 13.60 -34.94 25.54
C PRO A 42 12.59 -34.35 26.54
N PHE A 43 11.49 -35.06 26.80
CA PHE A 43 10.46 -34.68 27.76
C PHE A 43 10.13 -35.83 28.72
N HIS A 44 9.85 -35.50 29.99
CA HIS A 44 9.38 -36.50 30.96
C HIS A 44 7.93 -36.91 30.68
N LYS A 45 7.60 -38.19 30.92
CA LYS A 45 6.23 -38.71 30.77
C LYS A 45 5.22 -37.88 31.58
N ALA A 46 5.54 -37.58 32.83
CA ALA A 46 4.66 -36.80 33.72
C ALA A 46 4.35 -35.41 33.16
N GLN A 47 5.34 -34.77 32.52
CA GLN A 47 5.19 -33.46 31.90
C GLN A 47 4.29 -33.53 30.66
N LEU A 48 4.50 -34.53 29.78
CA LEU A 48 3.64 -34.75 28.63
C LEU A 48 2.20 -35.10 29.04
N SER A 49 2.02 -35.92 30.08
CA SER A 49 0.71 -36.27 30.63
C SER A 49 -0.01 -35.04 31.20
N ALA A 50 0.69 -34.19 31.95
CA ALA A 50 0.13 -32.94 32.46
C ALA A 50 -0.32 -32.01 31.32
N TRP A 51 0.48 -31.89 30.25
CA TRP A 51 0.10 -31.11 29.07
C TRP A 51 -1.05 -31.72 28.27
N TRP A 52 -1.14 -33.05 28.22
CA TRP A 52 -2.26 -33.74 27.58
C TRP A 52 -3.56 -33.46 28.34
N GLU A 53 -3.53 -33.57 29.66
CA GLU A 53 -4.68 -33.28 30.54
C GLU A 53 -5.11 -31.82 30.48
N SER A 54 -4.15 -30.88 30.39
CA SER A 54 -4.44 -29.46 30.24
C SER A 54 -4.79 -29.03 28.80
N LYS A 55 -4.79 -29.97 27.84
CA LYS A 55 -4.98 -29.73 26.39
C LYS A 55 -3.90 -28.84 25.75
N GLU A 56 -2.75 -28.68 26.39
CA GLU A 56 -1.55 -28.04 25.81
C GLU A 56 -0.78 -28.98 24.87
N LEU A 57 -0.95 -30.29 25.05
CA LEU A 57 -0.48 -31.34 24.16
C LEU A 57 -1.68 -31.94 23.42
N LEU A 58 -1.59 -32.02 22.09
CA LEU A 58 -2.58 -32.67 21.24
C LEU A 58 -1.88 -33.76 20.42
N ILE A 59 -2.09 -35.02 20.78
CA ILE A 59 -1.72 -36.19 19.99
C ILE A 59 -2.59 -36.22 18.74
N LEU A 60 -1.96 -36.10 17.57
CA LEU A 60 -2.66 -36.20 16.30
C LEU A 60 -2.96 -37.67 16.00
N PRO A 61 -3.99 -38.03 15.24
CA PRO A 61 -4.17 -39.41 14.79
C PRO A 61 -3.01 -39.83 13.88
N MET A 62 -2.50 -41.06 14.01
CA MET A 62 -1.62 -41.63 12.99
C MET A 62 -2.43 -41.87 11.71
N SER A 63 -2.24 -41.03 10.70
CA SER A 63 -2.61 -41.36 9.33
C SER A 63 -1.44 -42.02 8.61
N GLU A 64 -1.73 -42.89 7.64
CA GLU A 64 -0.75 -43.54 6.76
C GLU A 64 0.20 -42.54 6.07
N LYS A 65 -0.23 -41.27 5.96
CA LYS A 65 0.56 -40.16 5.42
C LYS A 65 0.70 -39.07 6.47
N PRO A 66 1.87 -38.44 6.61
CA PRO A 66 2.03 -37.27 7.47
C PRO A 66 1.05 -36.16 7.05
N ALA A 67 0.52 -35.43 8.03
CA ALA A 67 -0.35 -34.28 7.77
C ALA A 67 0.39 -33.27 6.90
N LYS A 68 -0.29 -32.75 5.86
CA LYS A 68 0.26 -31.64 5.07
C LYS A 68 0.37 -30.40 5.94
N GLU A 69 1.42 -29.63 5.76
CA GLU A 69 1.62 -28.38 6.51
C GLU A 69 0.44 -27.41 6.37
N SER A 70 -0.18 -27.36 5.18
CA SER A 70 -1.38 -26.56 4.93
C SER A 70 -2.57 -26.98 5.80
N VAL A 71 -2.75 -28.28 6.05
CA VAL A 71 -3.81 -28.86 6.88
C VAL A 71 -3.60 -28.47 8.34
N LEU A 72 -2.37 -28.65 8.84
CA LEU A 72 -2.00 -28.29 10.20
C LEU A 72 -2.13 -26.79 10.46
N ARG A 73 -1.79 -25.95 9.47
CA ARG A 73 -1.98 -24.51 9.58
C ARG A 73 -3.46 -24.13 9.59
N ASN A 74 -4.26 -24.71 8.70
CA ASN A 74 -5.69 -24.41 8.64
C ASN A 74 -6.38 -24.77 9.97
N ARG A 75 -6.00 -25.89 10.59
CA ARG A 75 -6.48 -26.30 11.93
C ARG A 75 -6.37 -25.21 13.00
N ARG A 76 -5.36 -24.33 12.92
CA ARG A 76 -5.10 -23.28 13.91
C ARG A 76 -6.01 -22.06 13.77
N ILE A 77 -6.71 -21.94 12.65
CA ILE A 77 -7.59 -20.80 12.36
C ILE A 77 -8.98 -21.18 12.86
N PRO A 78 -9.54 -20.50 13.87
CA PRO A 78 -10.85 -20.89 14.37
C PRO A 78 -11.92 -20.76 13.27
N PHE A 79 -12.81 -21.75 13.17
CA PHE A 79 -13.84 -21.85 12.11
C PHE A 79 -14.55 -20.52 11.78
N LYS A 80 -14.87 -19.72 12.80
CA LYS A 80 -15.56 -18.41 12.67
C LYS A 80 -14.80 -17.36 11.85
N HIS A 81 -13.48 -17.50 11.69
CA HIS A 81 -12.65 -16.56 10.93
C HIS A 81 -12.62 -16.83 9.42
N TYR A 82 -13.15 -17.97 8.98
CA TYR A 82 -13.32 -18.26 7.55
C TYR A 82 -14.52 -17.49 6.98
N SER A 83 -14.50 -17.21 5.68
CA SER A 83 -15.66 -16.60 5.00
C SER A 83 -16.89 -17.51 5.10
N SER A 84 -18.10 -16.94 5.06
CA SER A 84 -19.36 -17.70 5.11
C SER A 84 -19.43 -18.78 4.02
N GLU A 85 -18.86 -18.51 2.84
CA GLU A 85 -18.76 -19.47 1.75
C GLU A 85 -17.79 -20.62 2.07
N GLN A 86 -16.62 -20.33 2.66
CA GLN A 86 -15.67 -21.36 3.07
C GLN A 86 -16.21 -22.21 4.22
N GLN A 87 -16.81 -21.58 5.23
CA GLN A 87 -17.49 -22.26 6.33
C GLN A 87 -18.53 -23.26 5.80
N ARG A 88 -19.35 -22.83 4.84
CA ARG A 88 -20.33 -23.70 4.17
C ARG A 88 -19.66 -24.88 3.45
N LYS A 89 -18.63 -24.62 2.64
CA LYS A 89 -17.87 -25.67 1.93
C LYS A 89 -17.21 -26.67 2.88
N MET A 90 -16.74 -26.22 4.04
CA MET A 90 -16.17 -27.08 5.07
C MET A 90 -17.21 -27.98 5.71
N LYS A 91 -18.41 -27.48 6.02
CA LYS A 91 -19.53 -28.29 6.53
C LYS A 91 -19.96 -29.38 5.53
N ILE A 92 -20.05 -29.02 4.24
CA ILE A 92 -20.33 -30.00 3.18
C ILE A 92 -19.28 -31.13 3.21
N ARG A 93 -18.00 -30.80 3.28
CA ARG A 93 -16.91 -31.80 3.37
C ARG A 93 -17.00 -32.65 4.62
N GLU A 94 -17.27 -32.00 5.76
CA GLU A 94 -17.35 -32.63 7.07
C GLU A 94 -18.40 -33.74 7.07
N HIS A 95 -19.57 -33.47 6.48
CA HIS A 95 -20.63 -34.47 6.28
C HIS A 95 -20.13 -35.72 5.58
N TYR A 96 -19.50 -35.56 4.42
CA TYR A 96 -18.97 -36.70 3.66
C TYR A 96 -17.86 -37.44 4.41
N VAL A 97 -16.90 -36.75 5.02
CA VAL A 97 -15.78 -37.44 5.68
C VAL A 97 -16.21 -38.15 6.96
N LYS A 98 -17.17 -37.61 7.71
CA LYS A 98 -17.75 -38.26 8.90
C LYS A 98 -18.48 -39.54 8.52
N GLN A 99 -19.32 -39.48 7.48
CA GLN A 99 -20.05 -40.66 7.02
C GLN A 99 -19.10 -41.69 6.41
N PHE A 100 -18.10 -41.25 5.64
CA PHE A 100 -17.06 -42.11 5.09
C PHE A 100 -16.28 -42.81 6.19
N HIS A 101 -15.95 -42.11 7.29
CA HIS A 101 -15.24 -42.69 8.43
C HIS A 101 -16.00 -43.86 9.04
N VAL A 102 -17.31 -43.70 9.28
CA VAL A 102 -18.16 -44.73 9.88
C VAL A 102 -18.16 -45.99 9.01
N ASP A 103 -18.40 -45.84 7.71
CA ASP A 103 -18.47 -46.98 6.79
C ASP A 103 -17.09 -47.60 6.52
N PHE A 104 -16.02 -46.79 6.51
CA PHE A 104 -14.64 -47.25 6.31
C PHE A 104 -14.16 -48.07 7.49
N VAL A 105 -14.40 -47.62 8.72
CA VAL A 105 -14.07 -48.36 9.95
C VAL A 105 -14.90 -49.65 10.06
N ALA A 106 -16.16 -49.62 9.60
CA ALA A 106 -17.00 -50.81 9.52
C ALA A 106 -16.64 -51.77 8.37
N GLY A 107 -15.64 -51.45 7.54
CA GLY A 107 -15.22 -52.27 6.40
C GLY A 107 -16.20 -52.31 5.23
N LYS A 108 -17.20 -51.42 5.20
CA LYS A 108 -18.22 -51.34 4.14
C LYS A 108 -17.74 -50.59 2.90
N VAL A 109 -16.79 -49.68 3.06
CA VAL A 109 -16.19 -48.91 1.98
C VAL A 109 -14.67 -48.91 2.13
N THR A 110 -13.97 -48.83 1.01
CA THR A 110 -12.51 -48.79 0.91
C THR A 110 -12.09 -47.49 0.19
N LYS A 111 -10.82 -47.09 0.31
CA LYS A 111 -10.32 -45.84 -0.32
C LYS A 111 -10.17 -45.92 -1.85
N ASP A 112 -10.45 -47.07 -2.47
CA ASP A 112 -10.36 -47.22 -3.92
C ASP A 112 -11.51 -46.52 -4.64
N ARG A 113 -11.26 -46.20 -5.92
CA ARG A 113 -12.16 -45.33 -6.70
C ARG A 113 -13.53 -45.93 -6.94
N ASN A 114 -13.63 -47.26 -7.07
CA ASN A 114 -14.87 -47.93 -7.42
C ASN A 114 -15.77 -48.09 -6.19
N SER A 115 -15.18 -48.46 -5.06
CA SER A 115 -15.87 -48.52 -3.77
C SER A 115 -16.45 -47.16 -3.37
N VAL A 116 -15.65 -46.09 -3.44
CA VAL A 116 -16.12 -44.72 -3.14
C VAL A 116 -17.23 -44.28 -4.10
N ALA A 117 -17.11 -44.60 -5.39
CA ALA A 117 -18.14 -44.25 -6.37
C ALA A 117 -19.47 -44.98 -6.13
N GLY A 118 -19.42 -46.25 -5.70
CA GLY A 118 -20.61 -47.01 -5.29
C GLY A 118 -21.23 -46.43 -4.02
N TRP A 119 -20.40 -46.16 -3.02
CA TRP A 119 -20.80 -45.57 -1.74
C TRP A 119 -21.48 -44.19 -1.91
N LEU A 120 -20.92 -43.31 -2.75
CA LEU A 120 -21.50 -41.98 -3.03
C LEU A 120 -22.93 -42.03 -3.58
N LYS A 121 -23.37 -43.11 -4.23
CA LYS A 121 -24.74 -43.25 -4.74
C LYS A 121 -25.77 -43.43 -3.63
N GLY A 122 -25.35 -43.95 -2.47
CA GLY A 122 -26.22 -44.24 -1.33
C GLY A 122 -26.26 -43.16 -0.26
N ILE A 123 -25.50 -42.07 -0.43
CA ILE A 123 -25.39 -41.02 0.58
C ILE A 123 -26.45 -39.96 0.38
N THR A 124 -27.09 -39.59 1.49
CA THR A 124 -27.93 -38.40 1.55
C THR A 124 -27.07 -37.14 1.44
N PRO A 125 -27.36 -36.24 0.49
CA PRO A 125 -26.60 -35.00 0.34
C PRO A 125 -26.74 -34.10 1.58
N PRO A 126 -25.70 -33.30 1.92
CA PRO A 126 -25.75 -32.39 3.06
C PRO A 126 -26.71 -31.24 2.82
N SER A 127 -27.38 -30.77 3.89
CA SER A 127 -28.32 -29.64 3.84
C SER A 127 -27.72 -28.33 3.33
N GLU A 128 -26.41 -28.16 3.49
CA GLU A 128 -25.64 -26.98 3.10
C GLU A 128 -25.32 -26.92 1.60
N ALA A 129 -25.48 -28.04 0.89
CA ALA A 129 -25.24 -28.11 -0.55
C ALA A 129 -26.42 -27.50 -1.32
N LYS A 130 -26.14 -26.46 -2.10
CA LYS A 130 -27.15 -25.78 -2.94
C LYS A 130 -27.38 -26.49 -4.27
N SER A 131 -26.42 -27.31 -4.69
CA SER A 131 -26.50 -28.04 -5.95
C SER A 131 -25.61 -29.30 -5.95
N PRO A 132 -25.87 -30.27 -6.83
CA PRO A 132 -25.01 -31.45 -7.02
C PRO A 132 -23.56 -31.13 -7.39
N LYS A 133 -23.30 -29.94 -7.96
CA LYS A 133 -21.93 -29.50 -8.30
C LYS A 133 -21.04 -29.29 -7.08
N GLU A 134 -21.63 -29.14 -5.90
CA GLU A 134 -20.91 -28.94 -4.64
C GLU A 134 -20.59 -30.26 -3.92
N TRP A 135 -21.09 -31.39 -4.45
CA TRP A 135 -20.84 -32.70 -3.88
C TRP A 135 -19.38 -33.09 -4.09
N LEU A 136 -18.80 -33.79 -3.11
CA LEU A 136 -17.44 -34.29 -3.26
C LEU A 136 -17.43 -35.42 -4.29
N SER A 137 -16.56 -35.28 -5.28
CA SER A 137 -16.28 -36.36 -6.22
C SER A 137 -15.59 -37.55 -5.53
N ARG A 138 -15.63 -38.72 -6.19
CA ARG A 138 -14.91 -39.94 -5.77
C ARG A 138 -13.40 -39.74 -5.49
N TYR A 139 -12.79 -38.69 -6.05
CA TYR A 139 -11.39 -38.33 -5.82
C TYR A 139 -11.20 -37.41 -4.61
N GLN A 140 -12.20 -36.57 -4.33
CA GLN A 140 -12.13 -35.59 -3.26
C GLN A 140 -12.43 -36.21 -1.89
N VAL A 141 -13.29 -37.23 -1.81
CA VAL A 141 -13.64 -37.88 -0.53
C VAL A 141 -12.41 -38.48 0.16
N PRO A 142 -11.61 -39.37 -0.46
CA PRO A 142 -10.45 -39.95 0.22
C PRO A 142 -9.42 -38.90 0.61
N ARG A 143 -9.21 -37.89 -0.24
CA ARG A 143 -8.29 -36.78 0.03
C ARG A 143 -8.76 -35.94 1.22
N ALA A 144 -10.03 -35.57 1.26
CA ALA A 144 -10.62 -34.81 2.36
C ALA A 144 -10.61 -35.63 3.66
N TYR A 145 -10.83 -36.95 3.57
CA TYR A 145 -10.73 -37.86 4.70
C TYR A 145 -9.31 -37.93 5.27
N ASP A 146 -8.29 -38.10 4.41
CA ASP A 146 -6.88 -38.08 4.85
C ASP A 146 -6.53 -36.72 5.50
N ASP A 147 -6.96 -35.60 4.90
CA ASP A 147 -6.73 -34.26 5.45
C ASP A 147 -7.46 -34.08 6.81
N TRP A 148 -8.68 -34.61 6.97
CA TRP A 148 -9.44 -34.57 8.22
C TRP A 148 -8.82 -35.43 9.34
N ILE A 149 -8.46 -36.67 9.05
CA ILE A 149 -7.80 -37.57 10.03
C ILE A 149 -6.46 -36.99 10.45
N SER A 150 -5.62 -36.61 9.49
CA SER A 150 -4.29 -36.05 9.77
C SER A 150 -4.35 -34.69 10.47
N GLY A 151 -5.43 -33.93 10.26
CA GLY A 151 -5.75 -32.69 10.97
C GLY A 151 -6.39 -32.89 12.35
N GLY A 152 -6.46 -34.10 12.89
CA GLY A 152 -7.03 -34.36 14.21
C GLY A 152 -8.55 -34.31 14.26
N GLN A 153 -9.21 -34.67 13.16
CA GLN A 153 -10.67 -34.67 13.02
C GLN A 153 -11.34 -33.30 13.22
N CYS A 154 -10.58 -32.22 13.05
CA CYS A 154 -11.09 -30.84 13.12
C CYS A 154 -11.72 -30.41 11.78
N ILE A 155 -12.81 -29.64 11.81
CA ILE A 155 -13.47 -29.13 10.60
C ILE A 155 -12.56 -28.14 9.84
N GLU A 156 -11.74 -27.40 10.58
CA GLU A 156 -10.75 -26.45 10.09
C GLU A 156 -9.76 -27.08 9.11
N ALA A 157 -9.39 -28.34 9.34
CA ALA A 157 -8.51 -29.12 8.47
C ALA A 157 -9.07 -29.29 7.05
N LEU A 158 -10.39 -29.19 6.88
CA LEU A 158 -11.10 -29.34 5.60
C LEU A 158 -11.16 -28.05 4.78
N ALA A 159 -10.63 -26.93 5.29
CA ALA A 159 -10.61 -25.67 4.56
C ALA A 159 -9.90 -25.82 3.21
N HIS A 160 -10.57 -25.40 2.14
CA HIS A 160 -10.00 -25.44 0.81
C HIS A 160 -9.14 -24.20 0.59
N GLY A 161 -7.89 -24.42 0.19
CA GLY A 161 -6.93 -23.36 -0.01
C GLY A 161 -6.13 -23.10 1.25
N ASN A 162 -4.93 -22.60 1.02
CA ASN A 162 -4.11 -22.06 2.07
C ASN A 162 -4.73 -20.72 2.50
N ALA A 163 -5.34 -20.63 3.69
CA ALA A 163 -5.88 -19.37 4.20
C ALA A 163 -4.84 -18.23 4.23
N PHE A 164 -3.55 -18.57 4.24
CA PHE A 164 -2.41 -17.67 4.15
C PHE A 164 -1.36 -18.15 3.13
N GLY A 165 -1.81 -18.71 2.03
CA GLY A 165 -0.91 -19.25 1.01
C GLY A 165 -0.46 -18.17 0.09
N THR A 166 0.71 -17.60 0.35
CA THR A 166 1.50 -16.99 -0.71
C THR A 166 1.94 -18.12 -1.64
N HIS A 167 1.07 -18.50 -2.58
CA HIS A 167 1.56 -19.15 -3.80
C HIS A 167 2.52 -18.15 -4.42
N LYS A 168 3.82 -18.43 -4.36
CA LYS A 168 4.80 -17.68 -5.16
C LYS A 168 4.32 -17.77 -6.59
N SER A 169 4.05 -16.62 -7.19
CA SER A 169 3.58 -16.56 -8.57
C SER A 169 4.59 -17.26 -9.46
N SER A 170 4.15 -17.95 -10.51
CA SER A 170 5.08 -18.42 -11.56
C SER A 170 5.82 -17.25 -12.21
N LEU A 171 5.31 -16.03 -12.07
CA LEU A 171 5.89 -14.79 -12.57
C LEU A 171 6.82 -14.09 -11.56
N GLU A 172 7.02 -14.65 -10.36
CA GLU A 172 7.92 -14.04 -9.36
C GLU A 172 9.32 -13.74 -9.91
N PRO A 173 9.96 -14.63 -10.71
CA PRO A 173 11.30 -14.36 -11.27
C PRO A 173 11.37 -13.17 -12.23
N VAL A 174 10.24 -12.75 -12.79
CA VAL A 174 10.17 -11.66 -13.79
C VAL A 174 9.38 -10.46 -13.27
N ARG A 175 9.02 -10.47 -11.98
CA ARG A 175 8.19 -9.44 -11.37
C ARG A 175 8.80 -8.04 -11.54
N ASP A 176 10.09 -7.91 -11.27
CA ASP A 176 10.79 -6.63 -11.35
C ASP A 176 10.79 -6.08 -12.78
N ILE A 177 10.90 -6.95 -13.79
CA ILE A 177 10.82 -6.57 -15.22
C ILE A 177 9.43 -6.03 -15.55
N ILE A 178 8.38 -6.68 -15.05
CA ILE A 178 6.98 -6.25 -15.27
C ILE A 178 6.72 -4.92 -14.56
N GLU A 179 7.10 -4.79 -13.28
CA GLU A 179 6.94 -3.56 -12.50
C GLU A 179 7.71 -2.41 -13.16
N GLN A 180 8.97 -2.64 -13.54
CA GLN A 180 9.78 -1.64 -14.23
C GLN A 180 9.15 -1.20 -15.55
N ALA A 181 8.62 -2.13 -16.35
CA ALA A 181 7.96 -1.78 -17.61
C ALA A 181 6.72 -0.90 -17.40
N ILE A 182 5.91 -1.23 -16.38
CA ILE A 182 4.73 -0.44 -16.01
C ILE A 182 5.14 0.96 -15.53
N GLU A 183 6.10 1.05 -14.61
CA GLU A 183 6.51 2.32 -14.00
C GLU A 183 7.26 3.24 -14.97
N GLN A 184 8.10 2.69 -15.84
CA GLN A 184 8.91 3.50 -16.76
C GLN A 184 8.17 3.90 -18.03
N PHE A 185 7.26 3.06 -18.53
CA PHE A 185 6.66 3.25 -19.86
C PHE A 185 5.15 3.41 -19.84
N HIS A 186 4.41 2.75 -18.95
CA HIS A 186 2.94 2.84 -19.00
C HIS A 186 2.39 3.98 -18.15
N VAL A 187 2.86 4.15 -16.92
CA VAL A 187 2.34 5.19 -16.01
C VAL A 187 2.70 6.61 -16.47
N PRO A 188 3.91 6.89 -16.99
CA PRO A 188 4.26 8.20 -17.51
C PRO A 188 3.59 8.53 -18.86
N PHE A 189 3.33 7.50 -19.68
CA PHE A 189 2.79 7.66 -21.04
C PHE A 189 1.43 6.97 -21.15
N ALA A 190 0.36 7.69 -20.77
CA ALA A 190 -1.01 7.17 -20.76
C ALA A 190 -1.51 6.68 -22.15
N GLU A 191 -0.85 7.09 -23.23
CA GLU A 191 -1.16 6.68 -24.61
C GLU A 191 -0.53 5.33 -25.00
N LEU A 192 0.36 4.76 -24.18
CA LEU A 192 0.99 3.48 -24.48
C LEU A 192 -0.05 2.36 -24.47
N GLU A 193 -0.28 1.75 -25.64
CA GLU A 193 -1.19 0.62 -25.76
C GLU A 193 -0.67 -0.62 -25.01
N MET A 194 -1.61 -1.42 -24.48
CA MET A 194 -1.29 -2.65 -23.76
C MET A 194 -0.46 -3.63 -24.60
N VAL A 195 -0.66 -3.63 -25.92
CA VAL A 195 0.09 -4.49 -26.85
C VAL A 195 1.58 -4.13 -26.84
N ASP A 196 1.91 -2.84 -26.83
CA ASP A 196 3.30 -2.38 -26.83
C ASP A 196 3.96 -2.54 -25.47
N LEU A 197 3.21 -2.35 -24.39
CA LEU A 197 3.67 -2.69 -23.03
C LEU A 197 4.03 -4.18 -22.91
N LEU A 198 3.21 -5.07 -23.49
CA LEU A 198 3.51 -6.50 -23.50
C LEU A 198 4.75 -6.85 -24.33
N LYS A 199 4.99 -6.15 -25.45
CA LYS A 199 6.23 -6.31 -26.22
C LYS A 199 7.46 -5.90 -25.41
N LEU A 200 7.39 -4.81 -24.65
CA LEU A 200 8.47 -4.36 -23.76
C LEU A 200 8.76 -5.39 -22.68
N ILE A 201 7.71 -5.90 -22.02
CA ILE A 201 7.83 -6.96 -21.00
C ILE A 201 8.44 -8.22 -21.62
N ALA A 202 7.95 -8.68 -22.78
CA ALA A 202 8.49 -9.85 -23.45
C ALA A 202 9.96 -9.66 -23.86
N GLY A 203 10.34 -8.48 -24.34
CA GLY A 203 11.71 -8.12 -24.66
C GLY A 203 12.64 -8.18 -23.45
N GLY A 204 12.22 -7.59 -22.31
CA GLY A 204 12.96 -7.64 -21.06
C GLY A 204 13.14 -9.06 -20.51
N ILE A 205 12.08 -9.87 -20.56
CA ILE A 205 12.13 -11.29 -20.14
C ILE A 205 13.09 -12.07 -21.04
N ASN A 206 13.06 -11.86 -22.35
CA ASN A 206 13.97 -12.54 -23.28
C ASN A 206 15.42 -12.13 -23.04
N ALA A 207 15.70 -10.86 -22.77
CA ALA A 207 17.05 -10.40 -22.42
C ALA A 207 17.56 -11.07 -21.13
N ALA A 208 16.73 -11.15 -20.08
CA ALA A 208 17.07 -11.83 -18.83
C ALA A 208 17.27 -13.34 -19.02
N LYS A 209 16.49 -13.99 -19.89
CA LYS A 209 16.70 -15.39 -20.30
C LYS A 209 18.07 -15.58 -20.95
N THR A 210 18.43 -14.72 -21.91
CA THR A 210 19.72 -14.78 -22.61
C THR A 210 20.91 -14.50 -21.69
N ALA A 211 20.75 -13.60 -20.73
CA ALA A 211 21.75 -13.30 -19.71
C ALA A 211 21.91 -14.42 -18.64
N GLY A 212 20.99 -15.40 -18.61
CA GLY A 212 21.00 -16.49 -17.64
C GLY A 212 20.53 -16.09 -16.24
N GLU A 213 19.86 -14.94 -16.10
CA GLU A 213 19.37 -14.41 -14.83
C GLU A 213 18.09 -15.12 -14.35
N ILE A 214 17.32 -15.68 -15.29
CA ILE A 214 16.09 -16.43 -15.02
C ILE A 214 16.12 -17.83 -15.65
N PRO A 215 15.55 -18.85 -14.99
CA PRO A 215 15.60 -20.22 -15.48
C PRO A 215 14.72 -20.38 -16.72
N THR A 216 15.29 -20.95 -17.78
CA THR A 216 14.62 -21.11 -19.08
C THR A 216 13.79 -22.38 -19.18
N HIS A 217 14.09 -23.40 -18.37
CA HIS A 217 13.44 -24.71 -18.42
C HIS A 217 13.01 -25.18 -17.01
N HIS A 218 11.91 -25.90 -16.95
CA HIS A 218 11.53 -26.70 -15.78
C HIS A 218 12.49 -27.89 -15.61
N GLY A 219 12.49 -28.52 -14.43
CA GLY A 219 13.36 -29.67 -14.15
C GLY A 219 13.11 -30.90 -15.04
N ASP A 220 12.03 -30.91 -15.81
CA ASP A 220 11.66 -31.92 -16.80
C ASP A 220 12.06 -31.52 -18.25
N GLY A 221 12.72 -30.38 -18.44
CA GLY A 221 13.17 -29.89 -19.74
C GLY A 221 12.12 -29.11 -20.54
N THR A 222 10.93 -28.85 -20.00
CA THR A 222 9.95 -27.97 -20.68
C THR A 222 10.31 -26.49 -20.56
N GLU A 223 10.18 -25.73 -21.64
CA GLU A 223 10.47 -24.29 -21.63
C GLU A 223 9.47 -23.52 -20.74
N ILE A 224 9.97 -22.60 -19.93
CA ILE A 224 9.14 -21.76 -19.06
C ILE A 224 8.74 -20.49 -19.81
N ASN A 225 7.42 -20.29 -19.95
CA ASN A 225 6.87 -19.03 -20.44
C ASN A 225 6.50 -18.11 -19.27
N TYR A 226 7.27 -17.03 -19.12
CA TYR A 226 7.03 -15.99 -18.11
C TYR A 226 6.25 -14.79 -18.64
N VAL A 227 5.89 -14.75 -19.93
CA VAL A 227 5.15 -13.60 -20.48
C VAL A 227 3.74 -13.60 -19.89
N PRO A 228 3.34 -12.57 -19.13
CA PRO A 228 2.01 -12.50 -18.54
C PRO A 228 0.95 -12.28 -19.62
N CYS A 229 -0.26 -12.74 -19.36
CA CYS A 229 -1.39 -12.37 -20.20
C CYS A 229 -1.80 -10.90 -19.96
N PRO A 230 -2.43 -10.23 -20.94
CA PRO A 230 -2.83 -8.81 -20.81
C PRO A 230 -3.63 -8.51 -19.53
N GLN A 231 -4.55 -9.40 -19.16
CA GLN A 231 -5.36 -9.25 -17.95
C GLN A 231 -4.52 -9.24 -16.67
N THR A 232 -3.43 -10.00 -16.63
CA THR A 232 -2.54 -10.02 -15.46
C THR A 232 -1.82 -8.69 -15.31
N VAL A 233 -1.32 -8.13 -16.41
CA VAL A 233 -0.68 -6.80 -16.43
C VAL A 233 -1.68 -5.70 -16.04
N TYR A 234 -2.90 -5.76 -16.56
CA TYR A 234 -3.97 -4.84 -16.16
C TYR A 234 -4.24 -4.89 -14.64
N ASN A 235 -4.36 -6.09 -14.07
CA ASN A 235 -4.56 -6.26 -12.64
C ASN A 235 -3.39 -5.70 -11.80
N TRP A 236 -2.17 -5.68 -12.33
CA TRP A 236 -1.01 -5.09 -11.65
C TRP A 236 -1.07 -3.56 -11.70
N ILE A 237 -1.42 -2.99 -12.85
CA ILE A 237 -1.65 -1.55 -13.01
C ILE A 237 -2.80 -1.09 -12.10
N ASP A 238 -3.85 -1.87 -11.96
CA ASP A 238 -5.00 -1.54 -11.11
C ASP A 238 -4.66 -1.60 -9.60
N ARG A 239 -3.70 -2.45 -9.21
CA ARG A 239 -3.20 -2.52 -7.82
C ARG A 239 -2.39 -1.28 -7.42
N LEU A 240 -1.79 -0.58 -8.38
CA LEU A 240 -1.13 0.69 -8.09
C LEU A 240 -2.18 1.70 -7.65
N ASN A 241 -2.02 2.23 -6.45
CA ASN A 241 -2.95 3.23 -5.95
C ASN A 241 -2.80 4.55 -6.72
N ASN A 242 -3.83 5.40 -6.71
CA ASN A 242 -3.82 6.64 -7.49
C ASN A 242 -2.66 7.58 -7.12
N TRP A 243 -2.24 7.56 -5.84
CA TRP A 243 -1.09 8.34 -5.40
C TRP A 243 0.22 7.83 -6.01
N GLU A 244 0.43 6.51 -6.08
CA GLU A 244 1.59 5.89 -6.72
C GLU A 244 1.64 6.21 -8.21
N LYS A 245 0.50 6.13 -8.90
CA LYS A 245 0.38 6.52 -10.31
C LYS A 245 0.79 7.98 -10.52
N ARG A 246 0.29 8.89 -9.67
CA ARG A 246 0.63 10.31 -9.71
C ARG A 246 2.11 10.56 -9.40
N ARG A 247 2.67 9.85 -8.40
CA ARG A 247 4.07 9.96 -7.99
C ARG A 247 5.01 9.59 -9.15
N ILE A 248 4.69 8.53 -9.88
CA ILE A 248 5.51 8.06 -10.99
C ILE A 248 5.42 9.03 -12.18
N ARG A 249 4.23 9.57 -12.47
CA ARG A 249 4.02 10.47 -13.61
C ARG A 249 4.54 11.90 -13.37
N ASP A 250 4.18 12.49 -12.23
CA ASP A 250 4.35 13.93 -11.97
C ASP A 250 5.31 14.22 -10.80
N GLY A 251 5.80 13.17 -10.12
CA GLY A 251 6.70 13.29 -8.97
C GLY A 251 5.97 13.30 -7.62
N ILE A 252 6.78 13.19 -6.56
CA ILE A 252 6.27 13.02 -5.18
C ILE A 252 5.56 14.28 -4.64
N GLU A 253 6.00 15.47 -5.03
CA GLU A 253 5.41 16.73 -4.58
C GLU A 253 3.98 16.88 -5.10
N GLU A 254 3.76 16.57 -6.39
CA GLU A 254 2.45 16.65 -7.03
C GLU A 254 1.47 15.60 -6.49
N ALA A 255 1.94 14.37 -6.31
CA ALA A 255 1.15 13.30 -5.71
C ALA A 255 0.69 13.66 -4.29
N ASN A 256 1.61 14.20 -3.49
CA ASN A 256 1.31 14.66 -2.13
C ASN A 256 0.36 15.86 -2.11
N ARG A 257 0.45 16.76 -3.08
CA ARG A 257 -0.43 17.92 -3.21
C ARG A 257 -1.87 17.51 -3.48
N GLU A 258 -2.09 16.62 -4.45
CA GLU A 258 -3.43 16.19 -4.84
C GLU A 258 -4.11 15.28 -3.81
N HIS A 259 -3.36 14.34 -3.24
CA HIS A 259 -3.87 13.37 -2.26
C HIS A 259 -3.63 13.79 -0.81
N ALA A 260 -3.24 15.04 -0.56
CA ALA A 260 -3.17 15.56 0.79
C ALA A 260 -4.53 15.36 1.50
N PRO A 261 -4.54 14.92 2.77
CA PRO A 261 -5.78 14.82 3.53
C PRO A 261 -6.45 16.19 3.53
N ARG A 262 -7.72 16.25 3.12
CA ARG A 262 -8.54 17.47 3.08
C ARG A 262 -8.78 17.99 4.50
N GLY A 263 -7.78 18.66 5.04
CA GLY A 263 -7.75 19.38 6.30
C GLY A 263 -6.75 20.52 6.19
N ARG A 264 -6.97 21.61 6.94
CA ARG A 264 -6.27 22.92 6.89
C ARG A 264 -4.73 22.84 7.04
N LYS A 265 -4.02 22.20 6.11
CA LYS A 265 -2.61 22.51 5.87
C LYS A 265 -2.57 23.63 4.83
N PRO A 266 -1.74 24.67 5.03
CA PRO A 266 -1.54 25.68 4.01
C PRO A 266 -1.09 24.96 2.74
N LYS A 267 -1.87 25.12 1.65
CA LYS A 267 -1.44 24.68 0.33
C LYS A 267 -0.16 25.45 0.03
N VAL A 268 0.91 24.74 -0.35
CA VAL A 268 2.07 25.40 -0.95
C VAL A 268 1.61 25.82 -2.34
N ALA A 269 1.21 27.09 -2.49
CA ALA A 269 0.92 27.68 -3.78
C ALA A 269 2.25 27.84 -4.54
N LEU A 270 2.29 27.43 -5.80
CA LEU A 270 3.42 27.77 -6.67
C LEU A 270 3.27 29.22 -7.17
N PRO A 271 4.39 29.91 -7.51
CA PRO A 271 4.29 31.21 -8.17
C PRO A 271 3.42 31.12 -9.41
N PHE A 272 2.50 32.08 -9.55
CA PHE A 272 1.51 32.19 -10.63
C PHE A 272 0.35 31.19 -10.60
N GLU A 273 0.21 30.37 -9.55
CA GLU A 273 -0.91 29.45 -9.41
C GLU A 273 -2.16 30.13 -8.82
N GLU A 274 -1.99 31.02 -7.85
CA GLU A 274 -3.08 31.71 -7.16
C GLU A 274 -2.75 33.19 -6.99
N TRP A 275 -3.65 34.06 -7.47
CA TRP A 275 -3.55 35.51 -7.31
C TRP A 275 -4.70 36.05 -6.48
N GLN A 276 -4.38 36.97 -5.58
CA GLN A 276 -5.35 37.76 -4.84
C GLN A 276 -5.44 39.15 -5.44
N GLY A 277 -6.65 39.55 -5.85
CA GLY A 277 -6.93 40.93 -6.24
C GLY A 277 -7.22 41.77 -5.01
N ASP A 278 -6.58 42.93 -4.89
CA ASP A 278 -6.81 43.86 -3.79
C ASP A 278 -7.02 45.30 -4.30
N HIS A 279 -7.76 46.08 -3.51
CA HIS A 279 -8.10 47.46 -3.78
C HIS A 279 -7.79 48.32 -2.56
N ALA A 280 -7.02 49.38 -2.74
CA ALA A 280 -6.64 50.29 -1.65
C ALA A 280 -6.85 51.75 -2.05
N LEU A 281 -7.47 52.53 -1.17
CA LEU A 281 -7.45 53.99 -1.30
C LEU A 281 -6.10 54.50 -0.80
N LEU A 282 -5.32 55.11 -1.68
CA LEU A 282 -4.05 55.72 -1.32
C LEU A 282 -4.31 57.09 -0.68
N PRO A 283 -3.63 57.42 0.43
CA PRO A 283 -3.74 58.71 1.10
C PRO A 283 -2.92 59.79 0.35
N VAL A 284 -3.07 59.85 -0.96
CA VAL A 284 -2.39 60.79 -1.85
C VAL A 284 -3.45 61.52 -2.64
N GLU A 285 -3.55 62.83 -2.43
CA GLU A 285 -4.41 63.69 -3.25
C GLU A 285 -3.74 63.99 -4.58
N THR A 286 -4.49 63.83 -5.65
CA THR A 286 -4.02 64.18 -6.99
C THR A 286 -4.57 65.51 -7.44
N MET A 287 -3.74 66.24 -8.20
CA MET A 287 -4.12 67.48 -8.85
C MET A 287 -3.85 67.36 -10.34
N ILE A 288 -4.76 67.86 -11.17
CA ILE A 288 -4.49 68.06 -12.59
C ILE A 288 -4.22 69.53 -12.81
N ARG A 289 -3.12 69.80 -13.51
CA ARG A 289 -2.74 71.12 -13.97
C ARG A 289 -3.38 71.40 -15.32
N LEU A 290 -4.27 72.40 -15.36
CA LEU A 290 -4.99 72.81 -16.56
C LEU A 290 -4.66 74.26 -16.92
N ARG A 291 -4.94 74.62 -18.18
CA ARG A 291 -5.04 76.03 -18.56
C ARG A 291 -6.50 76.44 -18.53
N ASP A 292 -6.80 77.51 -17.80
CA ASP A 292 -8.15 78.10 -17.81
C ASP A 292 -8.45 78.75 -19.18
N LYS A 293 -9.69 79.25 -19.34
CA LYS A 293 -10.12 79.94 -20.57
C LYS A 293 -9.32 81.22 -20.87
N ASN A 294 -8.56 81.72 -19.90
CA ASN A 294 -7.74 82.92 -20.00
C ASN A 294 -6.25 82.59 -20.21
N GLY A 295 -5.90 81.30 -20.33
CA GLY A 295 -4.52 80.83 -20.52
C GLY A 295 -3.69 80.70 -19.24
N ASN A 296 -4.28 80.96 -18.06
CA ASN A 296 -3.61 80.80 -16.77
C ASN A 296 -3.50 79.34 -16.39
N VAL A 297 -2.40 78.98 -15.73
CA VAL A 297 -2.22 77.64 -15.18
C VAL A 297 -2.95 77.54 -13.85
N VAL A 298 -3.87 76.58 -13.73
CA VAL A 298 -4.66 76.31 -12.51
C VAL A 298 -4.52 74.84 -12.15
N ASP A 299 -4.25 74.56 -10.88
CA ASP A 299 -4.21 73.20 -10.34
C ASP A 299 -5.59 72.86 -9.74
N VAL A 300 -6.23 71.80 -10.25
CA VAL A 300 -7.56 71.34 -9.82
C VAL A 300 -7.44 70.02 -9.07
N GLY A 301 -7.90 69.99 -7.82
CA GLY A 301 -7.95 68.79 -7.00
C GLY A 301 -8.88 67.74 -7.60
N MET A 302 -8.35 66.53 -7.79
CA MET A 302 -9.08 65.40 -8.39
C MET A 302 -9.47 64.33 -7.37
N GLY A 303 -9.08 64.52 -6.10
CA GLY A 303 -9.35 63.59 -5.02
C GLY A 303 -8.26 62.53 -4.85
N ALA A 304 -8.54 61.58 -3.97
CA ALA A 304 -7.63 60.51 -3.61
C ALA A 304 -7.58 59.40 -4.67
N VAL A 305 -6.41 58.77 -4.80
CA VAL A 305 -6.14 57.74 -5.82
C VAL A 305 -6.47 56.37 -5.29
N TRP A 306 -7.20 55.58 -6.07
CA TRP A 306 -7.40 54.16 -5.85
C TRP A 306 -6.33 53.34 -6.54
N PHE A 307 -5.78 52.38 -5.80
CA PHE A 307 -4.93 51.30 -6.25
C PHE A 307 -5.77 50.05 -6.48
N THR A 308 -5.55 49.38 -7.61
CA THR A 308 -6.05 48.02 -7.90
C THR A 308 -4.89 47.17 -8.37
N GLY A 309 -4.59 46.06 -7.70
CA GLY A 309 -3.47 45.19 -8.06
C GLY A 309 -3.75 43.71 -7.83
N PHE A 310 -2.92 42.87 -8.44
CA PHE A 310 -2.92 41.42 -8.21
C PHE A 310 -1.61 41.01 -7.52
N ILE A 311 -1.78 40.29 -6.42
CA ILE A 311 -0.72 39.80 -5.54
C ILE A 311 -0.64 38.29 -5.72
N ASP A 312 0.53 37.78 -6.08
CA ASP A 312 0.75 36.34 -6.11
C ASP A 312 0.87 35.80 -4.69
N VAL A 313 0.05 34.80 -4.37
CA VAL A 313 -0.05 34.27 -3.01
C VAL A 313 1.27 33.60 -2.59
N ALA A 314 1.98 32.96 -3.52
CA ALA A 314 3.21 32.24 -3.24
C ALA A 314 4.40 33.18 -2.96
N SER A 315 4.63 34.15 -3.85
CA SER A 315 5.78 35.06 -3.81
C SER A 315 5.53 36.36 -3.05
N GLN A 316 4.26 36.70 -2.76
CA GLN A 316 3.83 38.00 -2.22
C GLN A 316 4.22 39.19 -3.11
N TYR A 317 4.55 38.94 -4.39
CA TYR A 317 4.93 39.97 -5.34
C TYR A 317 3.69 40.57 -6.02
N VAL A 318 3.71 41.89 -6.21
CA VAL A 318 2.65 42.64 -6.89
C VAL A 318 3.03 42.80 -8.36
N TYR A 319 2.37 42.07 -9.25
CA TYR A 319 2.84 41.92 -10.63
C TYR A 319 2.42 43.07 -11.57
N PRO A 320 1.18 43.58 -11.48
CA PRO A 320 0.92 44.97 -11.85
C PRO A 320 -0.21 45.63 -11.06
N ALA A 321 -0.15 46.96 -11.00
CA ALA A 321 -1.19 47.78 -10.40
C ALA A 321 -1.72 48.81 -11.41
N VAL A 322 -3.00 49.16 -11.25
CA VAL A 322 -3.63 50.27 -11.95
C VAL A 322 -4.05 51.30 -10.91
N LEU A 323 -3.63 52.54 -11.13
CA LEU A 323 -4.02 53.70 -10.33
C LEU A 323 -5.11 54.47 -11.07
N GLY A 324 -6.08 55.00 -10.35
CA GLY A 324 -7.01 55.97 -10.90
C GLY A 324 -7.82 56.69 -9.84
N THR A 325 -8.51 57.76 -10.23
CA THR A 325 -9.22 58.66 -9.30
C THR A 325 -10.67 58.27 -9.07
N ASP A 326 -11.27 57.50 -9.98
CA ASP A 326 -12.54 56.81 -9.74
C ASP A 326 -12.37 55.62 -8.77
N GLY A 327 -13.44 55.24 -8.09
CA GLY A 327 -13.46 54.11 -7.15
C GLY A 327 -13.13 52.76 -7.78
N PRO A 328 -13.06 51.68 -6.98
CA PRO A 328 -12.84 50.33 -7.51
C PRO A 328 -13.99 49.95 -8.46
N SER A 329 -13.63 49.53 -9.67
CA SER A 329 -14.58 49.19 -10.73
C SER A 329 -14.13 47.93 -11.47
N THR A 330 -15.10 47.19 -12.03
CA THR A 330 -14.82 45.99 -12.81
C THR A 330 -13.87 46.26 -13.98
N ALA A 331 -14.02 47.42 -14.64
CA ALA A 331 -13.15 47.83 -15.74
C ALA A 331 -11.69 47.89 -15.29
N ARG A 332 -11.42 48.50 -14.12
CA ARG A 332 -10.07 48.59 -13.58
C ARG A 332 -9.53 47.24 -13.12
N SER A 333 -10.36 46.40 -12.49
CA SER A 333 -9.94 45.04 -12.11
C SER A 333 -9.56 44.21 -13.33
N LEU A 334 -10.33 44.30 -14.42
CA LEU A 334 -10.02 43.62 -15.68
C LEU A 334 -8.76 44.19 -16.34
N GLU A 335 -8.53 45.50 -16.28
CA GLU A 335 -7.31 46.12 -16.80
C GLU A 335 -6.07 45.66 -16.00
N ALA A 336 -6.14 45.68 -14.67
CA ALA A 336 -5.09 45.17 -13.80
C ALA A 336 -4.84 43.67 -14.05
N PHE A 337 -5.89 42.88 -14.22
CA PHE A 337 -5.79 41.46 -14.51
C PHE A 337 -5.16 41.20 -15.88
N ARG A 338 -5.56 41.96 -16.90
CA ARG A 338 -4.94 41.92 -18.23
C ARG A 338 -3.45 42.24 -18.12
N LYS A 339 -3.07 43.31 -17.43
CA LYS A 339 -1.65 43.65 -17.20
C LYS A 339 -0.91 42.54 -16.44
N ALA A 340 -1.60 41.80 -15.56
CA ALA A 340 -1.02 40.70 -14.80
C ALA A 340 -0.70 39.50 -15.70
N MET A 341 -1.61 39.16 -16.62
CA MET A 341 -1.44 38.04 -17.57
C MET A 341 -0.57 38.35 -18.79
N CYS A 342 -0.48 39.62 -19.23
CA CYS A 342 0.31 39.96 -20.42
C CYS A 342 1.82 39.76 -20.18
N PRO A 343 2.57 39.30 -21.21
CA PRO A 343 4.03 39.33 -21.19
C PRO A 343 4.51 40.73 -20.82
N LYS A 344 5.43 40.83 -19.85
CA LYS A 344 5.88 42.13 -19.36
C LYS A 344 6.68 42.89 -20.42
N THR A 345 7.29 42.16 -21.36
CA THR A 345 7.96 42.70 -22.55
C THR A 345 7.04 43.62 -23.35
N ASP A 346 5.81 43.20 -23.63
CA ASP A 346 4.85 43.95 -24.46
C ASP A 346 4.33 45.20 -23.74
N TYR A 347 4.25 45.14 -22.40
CA TYR A 347 3.89 46.29 -21.59
C TYR A 347 5.01 47.34 -21.53
N PHE A 348 6.26 46.91 -21.37
CA PHE A 348 7.41 47.82 -21.35
C PHE A 348 7.59 48.53 -22.70
N ASP A 349 7.43 47.79 -23.80
CA ASP A 349 7.49 48.35 -25.16
C ASP A 349 6.37 49.38 -25.41
N SER A 350 5.13 49.07 -25.02
CA SER A 350 4.00 50.00 -25.18
C SER A 350 4.06 51.22 -24.24
N ALA A 351 4.74 51.11 -23.10
CA ALA A 351 4.98 52.22 -22.17
C ALA A 351 6.23 53.05 -22.51
N GLY A 352 6.98 52.69 -23.56
CA GLY A 352 8.24 53.35 -23.92
C GLY A 352 9.35 53.19 -22.87
N LEU A 353 9.21 52.22 -21.96
CA LEU A 353 10.19 51.90 -20.94
C LEU A 353 11.17 50.89 -21.54
N LYS A 354 12.41 51.31 -21.82
CA LYS A 354 13.45 50.37 -22.26
C LYS A 354 13.65 49.32 -21.16
N ASP A 355 13.43 48.07 -21.52
CA ASP A 355 13.64 46.92 -20.64
C ASP A 355 15.10 46.96 -20.13
N GLN A 356 15.30 47.33 -18.87
CA GLN A 356 16.63 47.32 -18.25
C GLN A 356 17.07 45.90 -17.88
N PHE A 357 16.20 44.90 -18.08
CA PHE A 357 16.55 43.50 -17.96
C PHE A 357 17.07 42.98 -19.30
N ASP A 358 18.38 43.13 -19.52
CA ASP A 358 19.06 42.39 -20.56
C ASP A 358 19.31 40.94 -20.08
N PRO A 359 18.60 39.92 -20.60
CA PRO A 359 18.75 38.54 -20.16
C PRO A 359 20.16 37.97 -20.44
N THR A 360 20.98 38.61 -21.28
CA THR A 360 22.37 38.21 -21.49
C THR A 360 23.25 38.51 -20.27
N THR A 361 22.99 39.58 -19.52
CA THR A 361 23.72 39.90 -18.28
C THR A 361 23.32 39.01 -17.09
N ALA A 362 22.13 38.41 -17.11
CA ALA A 362 21.70 37.46 -16.08
C ALA A 362 22.37 36.08 -16.22
N ARG A 363 22.72 35.65 -17.45
CA ARG A 363 23.50 34.43 -17.71
C ARG A 363 24.92 34.51 -17.16
N GLU A 364 25.54 35.68 -17.18
CA GLU A 364 26.90 35.87 -16.62
C GLU A 364 26.92 35.82 -15.08
N ARG A 365 25.84 36.23 -14.39
CA ARG A 365 25.74 36.17 -12.92
C ARG A 365 25.35 34.80 -12.37
N SER A 366 24.76 33.94 -13.21
CA SER A 366 24.35 32.57 -12.85
C SER A 366 25.43 31.52 -13.12
N ALA A 367 26.53 31.91 -13.78
CA ALA A 367 27.71 31.08 -14.02
C ALA A 367 28.65 30.99 -12.80
N ILE A 368 28.12 31.02 -11.56
CA ILE A 368 28.88 30.49 -10.43
C ILE A 368 28.81 28.96 -10.58
N PRO A 369 29.93 28.25 -10.78
CA PRO A 369 29.90 26.82 -10.96
C PRO A 369 29.30 26.19 -9.70
N TRP A 370 28.27 25.36 -9.89
CA TRP A 370 27.82 24.35 -8.94
C TRP A 370 28.97 23.34 -8.75
N THR A 371 30.01 23.75 -8.03
CA THR A 371 30.94 22.81 -7.43
C THR A 371 30.23 22.17 -6.24
N SER A 372 30.30 20.85 -6.22
CA SER A 372 29.72 19.96 -5.23
C SER A 372 29.96 20.46 -3.79
N ARG A 373 28.95 21.12 -3.21
CA ARG A 373 28.87 21.19 -1.75
C ARG A 373 28.43 19.83 -1.26
N SER A 374 29.42 19.07 -0.78
CA SER A 374 29.25 17.94 0.10
C SER A 374 28.21 18.24 1.18
N SER A 375 27.31 17.27 1.35
CA SER A 375 26.27 17.19 2.38
C SER A 375 26.73 17.73 3.75
N PRO A 376 26.01 18.67 4.37
CA PRO A 376 26.22 19.02 5.78
C PRO A 376 25.56 17.97 6.68
N ARG A 377 26.07 16.74 6.63
CA ARG A 377 25.76 15.66 7.58
C ARG A 377 27.06 14.99 8.07
N ALA A 378 28.03 15.80 8.50
CA ALA A 378 29.18 15.30 9.22
C ALA A 378 29.83 16.41 10.06
N ARG A 379 29.16 16.88 11.11
CA ARG A 379 29.78 17.49 12.30
C ARG A 379 28.69 17.90 13.28
N LEU A 380 28.33 16.98 14.17
CA LEU A 380 27.81 17.29 15.52
C LEU A 380 27.99 16.02 16.36
N ARG A 381 29.25 15.72 16.73
CA ARG A 381 29.62 14.92 17.90
C ARG A 381 30.89 15.52 18.52
N SER A 382 30.93 15.51 19.85
CA SER A 382 31.84 16.21 20.78
C SER A 382 31.50 17.71 20.91
N THR A 383 31.19 18.29 22.07
CA THR A 383 31.58 18.08 23.48
C THR A 383 30.43 18.60 24.40
N SER A 384 29.96 17.84 25.39
CA SER A 384 30.32 17.92 26.83
C SER A 384 29.94 19.23 27.57
N THR A 385 28.87 19.14 28.38
CA THR A 385 28.63 19.74 29.72
C THR A 385 29.12 21.16 30.06
N LYS A 386 28.19 22.07 30.36
CA LYS A 386 28.03 22.67 31.71
C LYS A 386 26.75 23.51 31.84
N ALA A 387 26.23 23.51 33.06
CA ALA A 387 24.94 24.02 33.50
C ALA A 387 24.85 25.55 33.57
N ALA A 388 23.62 26.08 33.46
CA ALA A 388 23.17 27.26 34.18
C ALA A 388 21.63 27.30 34.28
N SER A 389 21.17 27.03 35.49
CA SER A 389 19.95 27.48 36.21
C SER A 389 18.82 28.25 35.50
N ARG A 390 17.59 27.80 35.81
CA ARG A 390 16.31 28.55 35.81
C ARG A 390 16.40 29.91 36.53
N PRO A 391 15.41 30.80 36.32
CA PRO A 391 14.38 30.90 37.36
C PRO A 391 12.93 30.93 36.85
N ASP A 392 12.06 30.53 37.77
CA ASP A 392 10.59 30.49 37.73
C ASP A 392 9.93 31.88 37.71
N SER A 393 8.68 31.93 37.23
CA SER A 393 7.51 32.62 37.83
C SER A 393 6.31 32.43 36.89
N SER A 394 5.34 31.55 37.15
CA SER A 394 4.23 31.61 38.13
C SER A 394 3.35 32.87 38.04
N ALA A 395 2.07 32.61 37.70
CA ALA A 395 0.87 33.43 37.91
C ALA A 395 0.76 34.73 37.06
N SER A 396 -0.40 35.16 36.57
CA SER A 396 -1.78 34.94 37.01
C SER A 396 -2.76 35.30 35.87
N TRP A 397 -3.86 34.55 35.83
CA TRP A 397 -5.15 35.03 35.31
C TRP A 397 -5.67 36.16 36.20
N ILE A 398 -6.28 37.19 35.62
CA ILE A 398 -7.45 37.91 36.17
C ILE A 398 -8.14 38.66 35.04
N SER A 399 -9.48 38.58 35.05
CA SER A 399 -10.41 39.28 34.18
C SER A 399 -10.52 40.76 34.55
N ARG A 400 -11.04 41.58 33.63
CA ARG A 400 -12.10 42.56 33.95
C ARG A 400 -12.72 43.17 32.69
N ARG A 401 -14.05 43.13 32.67
CA ARG A 401 -14.98 43.86 31.80
C ARG A 401 -15.25 45.25 32.38
N ASN A 402 -15.63 46.17 31.48
CA ASN A 402 -16.55 47.32 31.60
C ASN A 402 -16.23 48.44 32.61
N ALA A 403 -16.14 49.70 32.16
CA ALA A 403 -17.28 50.63 31.99
C ALA A 403 -16.81 52.10 31.91
N ALA A 404 -17.40 52.82 30.96
CA ALA A 404 -17.78 54.24 30.94
C ALA A 404 -16.87 55.33 31.56
N SER A 405 -16.49 56.28 30.70
CA SER A 405 -16.71 57.72 30.87
C SER A 405 -16.72 58.40 29.50
#